data_AF-A0AAN7ZB68-F1
#
_entry.id   AF-A0AAN7ZB68-F1
#
_cell.length_a   1.000
_cell.length_b   1.000
_cell.length_c   1.000
_cell.angle_alpha   90.00
_cell.angle_beta   90.00
_cell.angle_gamma   90.00
#
_symmetry.space_group_name_H-M   'P 1'
#
loop_
_entity.id
_entity.type
_entity.pdbx_description
1 polymer ?
#
loop_
_entity_poly.entity_id
_entity_poly.type
_entity_poly.pdbx_seq_one_letter_code
_entity_poly.pdbx_strand_id
1 'polypeptide(L)'
;MSNIPTQQTQLDLPPRWQPLPQTWDQSAKAIVDQCAPLLREYFQLLRETTVPAGIASSNTGVTNAFKTLFDIIRQREGSILARVAYVQLQKVFTSVEALIRAERRSGLHGKSHNTTIAIGLFITAVGGAAIRKSDVMALRRKMRRWSYLAQPSIFFLMTYSDHAEPIV
;
A
#
# COMPACT_ATOMS: atom_id res chain seq x y z
N MET A 1 -41.15 53.41 25.14
CA MET A 1 -39.78 52.97 24.79
C MET A 1 -39.92 51.77 23.87
N SER A 2 -39.62 51.95 22.58
CA SER A 2 -39.97 51.02 21.51
C SER A 2 -38.89 49.93 21.34
N ASN A 3 -39.33 48.67 21.28
CA ASN A 3 -38.48 47.52 20.94
C ASN A 3 -38.11 47.56 19.46
N ILE A 4 -36.81 47.52 19.15
CA ILE A 4 -36.29 47.33 17.79
C ILE A 4 -36.15 45.81 17.57
N PRO A 5 -36.84 45.20 16.59
CA PRO A 5 -36.60 43.82 16.24
C PRO A 5 -35.33 43.72 15.39
N THR A 6 -34.30 43.08 15.93
CA THR A 6 -33.10 42.70 15.19
C THR A 6 -33.47 41.60 14.19
N GLN A 7 -33.81 41.97 12.96
CA GLN A 7 -33.86 41.00 11.87
C GLN A 7 -32.45 40.52 11.58
N GLN A 8 -32.18 39.24 11.87
CA GLN A 8 -31.00 38.56 11.37
C GLN A 8 -31.09 38.48 9.85
N THR A 9 -30.35 39.36 9.17
CA THR A 9 -30.11 39.25 7.73
C THR A 9 -29.31 37.98 7.49
N GLN A 10 -30.00 36.91 7.10
CA GLN A 10 -29.38 35.68 6.64
C GLN A 10 -28.69 36.01 5.31
N LEU A 11 -27.38 36.26 5.38
CA LEU A 11 -26.57 36.62 4.23
C LEU A 11 -26.56 35.42 3.27
N ASP A 12 -27.20 35.57 2.12
CA ASP A 12 -27.29 34.53 1.11
C ASP A 12 -25.93 34.38 0.44
N LEU A 13 -25.13 33.44 0.95
CA LEU A 13 -23.77 33.21 0.48
C LEU A 13 -23.81 32.53 -0.90
N PRO A 14 -22.97 32.96 -1.86
CA PRO A 14 -22.85 32.30 -3.15
C PRO A 14 -22.58 30.79 -2.99
N PRO A 15 -23.00 29.92 -3.94
CA PRO A 15 -22.88 28.46 -3.81
C PRO A 15 -21.49 27.96 -3.44
N ARG A 16 -20.42 28.69 -3.83
CA ARG A 16 -19.02 28.37 -3.51
C ARG A 16 -18.62 28.58 -2.04
N TRP A 17 -19.46 29.29 -1.27
CA TRP A 17 -19.25 29.63 0.14
C TRP A 17 -20.32 29.02 1.05
N GLN A 18 -21.20 28.19 0.50
CA GLN A 18 -22.07 27.38 1.33
C GLN A 18 -21.20 26.36 2.10
N PRO A 19 -21.48 26.13 3.39
CA PRO A 19 -20.78 25.09 4.13
C PRO A 19 -20.94 23.76 3.40
N LEU A 20 -19.86 22.99 3.33
CA LEU A 20 -19.86 21.69 2.69
C LEU A 20 -20.98 20.82 3.30
N PRO A 21 -21.58 19.91 2.52
CA PRO A 21 -22.57 19.00 3.07
C PRO A 21 -21.98 18.28 4.29
N GLN A 22 -22.72 18.14 5.38
CA GLN A 22 -22.23 17.50 6.62
C GLN A 22 -21.56 16.13 6.40
N THR A 23 -21.94 15.42 5.35
CA THR A 23 -21.36 14.12 4.95
C THR A 23 -19.89 14.23 4.49
N TRP A 24 -19.47 15.39 3.97
CA TRP A 24 -18.09 15.68 3.57
C TRP A 24 -17.21 15.97 4.78
N ASP A 25 -17.72 16.72 5.77
CA ASP A 25 -16.99 16.99 7.01
C ASP A 25 -16.73 15.70 7.80
N GLN A 26 -17.70 14.79 7.85
CA GLN A 26 -17.53 13.48 8.50
C GLN A 26 -16.48 12.61 7.77
N SER A 27 -16.50 12.60 6.44
CA SER A 27 -15.54 11.83 5.64
C SER A 27 -14.12 12.39 5.75
N ALA A 28 -13.97 13.72 5.67
CA ALA A 28 -12.69 14.39 5.83
C ALA A 28 -12.11 14.17 7.23
N LYS A 29 -12.95 14.27 8.27
CA LYS A 29 -12.54 13.97 9.65
C LYS A 29 -12.09 12.51 9.80
N ALA A 30 -12.84 11.57 9.25
CA ALA A 30 -12.50 10.15 9.30
C ALA A 30 -11.13 9.85 8.64
N ILE A 31 -10.83 10.49 7.51
CA ILE A 31 -9.51 10.38 6.86
C ILE A 31 -8.41 10.92 7.78
N VAL A 32 -8.60 12.13 8.34
CA VAL A 32 -7.61 12.76 9.23
C VAL A 32 -7.36 11.91 10.49
N ASP A 33 -8.40 11.37 11.10
CA ASP A 33 -8.31 10.52 12.28
C ASP A 33 -7.54 9.21 11.99
N GLN A 34 -7.59 8.70 10.75
CA GLN A 34 -6.88 7.50 10.32
C GLN A 34 -5.44 7.76 9.84
N CYS A 35 -5.08 9.00 9.49
CA CYS A 35 -3.75 9.34 8.97
C CYS A 35 -2.61 9.00 9.94
N ALA A 36 -2.70 9.44 11.19
CA ALA A 36 -1.63 9.28 12.18
C ALA A 36 -1.34 7.82 12.55
N PRO A 37 -2.34 6.97 12.86
CA PRO A 37 -2.08 5.55 13.12
C PRO A 37 -1.56 4.83 11.88
N LEU A 38 -2.12 5.12 10.70
CA LEU A 38 -1.65 4.53 9.45
C LEU A 38 -0.20 4.88 9.16
N LEU A 39 0.22 6.13 9.38
CA LEU A 39 1.60 6.55 9.20
C LEU A 39 2.55 5.76 10.08
N ARG A 40 2.17 5.55 11.34
CA ARG A 40 2.96 4.77 12.28
C ARG A 40 3.10 3.32 11.83
N GLU A 41 1.98 2.67 11.48
CA GLU A 41 2.00 1.30 10.95
C GLU A 41 2.81 1.21 9.65
N TYR A 42 2.69 2.21 8.78
CA TYR A 42 3.45 2.29 7.54
C TYR A 42 4.95 2.40 7.78
N PHE A 43 5.40 3.31 8.64
CA PHE A 43 6.83 3.45 8.96
C PHE A 43 7.40 2.21 9.64
N GLN A 44 6.61 1.56 10.52
CA GLN A 44 7.00 0.28 11.10
C GLN A 44 7.15 -0.80 10.02
N LEU A 45 6.17 -0.91 9.13
CA LEU A 45 6.21 -1.84 8.00
C LEU A 45 7.44 -1.59 7.12
N LEU A 46 7.74 -0.34 6.80
CA LEU A 46 8.93 0.04 6.03
C LEU A 46 10.20 -0.41 6.74
N ARG A 47 10.31 -0.16 8.05
CA ARG A 47 11.50 -0.53 8.82
C ARG A 47 11.74 -2.04 8.82
N GLU A 48 10.68 -2.83 8.92
CA GLU A 48 10.77 -4.29 8.99
C GLU A 48 10.99 -4.95 7.63
N THR A 49 10.59 -4.30 6.53
CA THR A 49 10.53 -4.92 5.20
C THR A 49 11.43 -4.27 4.17
N THR A 50 12.11 -3.19 4.50
CA THR A 50 13.09 -2.58 3.61
C THR A 50 14.27 -3.52 3.43
N VAL A 51 14.56 -3.86 2.18
CA VAL A 51 15.69 -4.70 1.79
C VAL A 51 16.91 -3.81 1.57
N PRO A 52 17.98 -3.91 2.39
CA PRO A 52 19.21 -3.15 2.20
C PRO A 52 19.88 -3.46 0.86
N ALA A 53 20.58 -2.49 0.29
CA ALA A 53 21.46 -2.74 -0.84
C ALA A 53 22.68 -3.56 -0.39
N GLY A 54 23.21 -4.40 -1.28
CA GLY A 54 24.47 -5.14 -1.06
C GLY A 54 24.35 -6.42 -0.25
N ILE A 55 23.15 -6.80 0.21
CA ILE A 55 22.92 -8.14 0.76
C ILE A 55 22.63 -9.15 -0.35
N ALA A 56 22.83 -10.43 -0.07
CA ALA A 56 22.43 -11.49 -0.99
C ALA A 56 20.90 -11.59 -1.07
N SER A 57 20.39 -11.95 -2.25
CA SER A 57 18.96 -12.20 -2.49
C SER A 57 18.40 -13.36 -1.66
N SER A 58 19.26 -14.30 -1.26
CA SER A 58 18.96 -15.44 -0.39
C SER A 58 19.03 -15.11 1.11
N ASN A 59 19.34 -13.87 1.47
CA ASN A 59 19.44 -13.46 2.87
C ASN A 59 18.10 -13.64 3.61
N THR A 60 18.16 -14.08 4.86
CA THR A 60 16.97 -14.33 5.68
C THR A 60 16.11 -13.08 5.89
N GLY A 61 16.69 -11.88 5.84
CA GLY A 61 15.97 -10.61 5.86
C GLY A 61 15.02 -10.44 4.65
N VAL A 62 15.42 -10.91 3.46
CA VAL A 62 14.55 -10.90 2.27
C VAL A 62 13.37 -11.85 2.46
N THR A 63 13.64 -13.05 2.96
CA THR A 63 12.61 -14.06 3.28
C THR A 63 11.62 -13.53 4.31
N ASN A 64 12.12 -12.92 5.39
CA ASN A 64 11.29 -12.34 6.44
C ASN A 64 10.44 -11.18 5.91
N ALA A 65 11.02 -10.30 5.08
CA ALA A 65 10.27 -9.20 4.47
C ALA A 65 9.10 -9.71 3.61
N PHE A 66 9.34 -10.73 2.77
CA PHE A 66 8.27 -11.35 1.98
C PHE A 66 7.18 -11.97 2.86
N LYS A 67 7.57 -12.70 3.90
CA LYS A 67 6.65 -13.34 4.83
C LYS A 67 5.79 -12.33 5.58
N THR A 68 6.40 -11.33 6.21
CA THR A 68 5.69 -10.27 6.96
C THR A 68 4.65 -9.57 6.08
N LEU A 69 5.03 -9.18 4.86
CA LEU A 69 4.12 -8.49 3.94
C LEU A 69 2.96 -9.39 3.50
N PHE A 70 3.25 -10.65 3.21
CA PHE A 70 2.23 -11.61 2.79
C PHE A 70 1.25 -11.94 3.91
N ASP A 71 1.74 -12.08 5.15
CA ASP A 71 0.91 -12.32 6.32
C ASP A 71 -0.04 -11.15 6.59
N ILE A 72 0.44 -9.91 6.48
CA ILE A 72 -0.41 -8.71 6.60
C ILE A 72 -1.50 -8.70 5.52
N ILE A 73 -1.14 -8.97 4.27
CA ILE A 73 -2.09 -9.01 3.15
C ILE A 73 -3.18 -10.06 3.39
N ARG A 74 -2.82 -11.23 3.90
CA ARG A 74 -3.79 -12.31 4.18
C ARG A 74 -4.66 -12.03 5.40
N GLN A 75 -4.09 -11.50 6.47
CA GLN A 75 -4.80 -11.31 7.74
C GLN A 75 -5.70 -10.07 7.72
N ARG A 76 -5.37 -9.08 6.90
CA ARG A 76 -6.07 -7.79 6.86
C ARG A 76 -6.55 -7.43 5.46
N GLU A 77 -6.96 -8.41 4.66
CA GLU A 77 -7.47 -8.18 3.30
C GLU A 77 -8.61 -7.13 3.33
N GLY A 78 -8.65 -6.26 2.31
CA GLY A 78 -9.56 -5.10 2.25
C GLY A 78 -9.06 -3.86 2.98
N SER A 79 -8.33 -4.03 4.10
CA SER A 79 -7.84 -2.89 4.88
C SER A 79 -6.84 -2.01 4.13
N ILE A 80 -6.76 -0.75 4.56
CA ILE A 80 -5.74 0.17 4.06
C ILE A 80 -4.31 -0.33 4.28
N LEU A 81 -4.04 -1.00 5.41
CA LEU A 81 -2.71 -1.55 5.69
C LEU A 81 -2.35 -2.65 4.68
N ALA A 82 -3.30 -3.49 4.27
CA ALA A 82 -3.05 -4.47 3.22
C ALA A 82 -2.73 -3.80 1.87
N ARG A 83 -3.39 -2.70 1.53
CA ARG A 83 -3.08 -1.89 0.32
C ARG A 83 -1.66 -1.34 0.37
N VAL A 84 -1.27 -0.78 1.51
CA VAL A 84 0.09 -0.33 1.77
C VAL A 84 1.10 -1.49 1.67
N ALA A 85 0.76 -2.67 2.19
CA ALA A 85 1.58 -3.87 2.10
C ALA A 85 1.73 -4.37 0.65
N TYR A 86 0.69 -4.29 -0.20
CA TYR A 86 0.80 -4.57 -1.63
C TYR A 86 1.81 -3.64 -2.32
N VAL A 87 1.78 -2.34 -2.01
CA VAL A 87 2.75 -1.37 -2.56
C VAL A 87 4.17 -1.68 -2.09
N GLN A 88 4.34 -1.98 -0.80
CA GLN A 88 5.65 -2.29 -0.25
C GLN A 88 6.18 -3.62 -0.80
N LEU A 89 5.33 -4.62 -1.00
CA LEU A 89 5.70 -5.89 -1.61
C LEU A 89 6.19 -5.72 -3.05
N GLN A 90 5.58 -4.82 -3.83
CA GLN A 90 6.07 -4.44 -5.16
C GLN A 90 7.48 -3.85 -5.11
N LYS A 91 7.77 -2.99 -4.11
CA LYS A 91 9.10 -2.41 -3.91
C LYS A 91 10.13 -3.46 -3.49
N VAL A 92 9.76 -4.39 -2.61
CA VAL A 92 10.62 -5.52 -2.22
C VAL A 92 10.95 -6.39 -3.43
N PHE A 93 9.96 -6.78 -4.24
CA PHE A 93 10.21 -7.51 -5.49
C PHE A 93 11.20 -6.78 -6.40
N THR A 94 11.01 -5.47 -6.58
CA THR A 94 11.89 -4.66 -7.43
C THR A 94 13.32 -4.63 -6.89
N SER A 95 13.49 -4.51 -5.58
CA SER A 95 14.80 -4.51 -4.91
C SER A 95 15.49 -5.87 -5.03
N VAL A 96 14.75 -6.96 -4.79
CA VAL A 96 15.26 -8.33 -4.92
C VAL A 96 15.65 -8.65 -6.36
N GLU A 97 14.84 -8.24 -7.35
CA GLU A 97 15.19 -8.38 -8.76
C GLU A 97 16.46 -7.60 -9.13
N ALA A 98 16.75 -6.48 -8.46
CA ALA A 98 17.99 -5.74 -8.61
C ALA A 98 19.18 -6.44 -7.96
N LEU A 99 19.00 -7.04 -6.76
CA LEU A 99 20.02 -7.88 -6.11
C LEU A 99 20.38 -9.08 -6.98
N ILE A 100 19.38 -9.82 -7.47
CA ILE A 100 19.58 -10.96 -8.39
C ILE A 100 20.30 -10.51 -9.66
N ARG A 101 19.98 -9.32 -10.18
CA ARG A 101 20.70 -8.75 -11.34
C ARG A 101 22.18 -8.55 -11.03
N ALA A 102 22.50 -8.00 -9.86
CA ALA A 102 23.87 -7.79 -9.42
C ALA A 102 24.60 -9.12 -9.24
N GLU A 103 23.99 -10.07 -8.53
CA GLU A 103 24.51 -11.43 -8.31
C GLU A 103 24.76 -12.18 -9.62
N ARG A 104 23.88 -12.02 -10.63
CA ARG A 104 24.10 -12.62 -11.96
C ARG A 104 25.35 -12.07 -12.63
N ARG A 105 25.61 -10.76 -12.53
CA ARG A 105 26.83 -10.16 -13.10
C ARG A 105 28.08 -10.75 -12.45
N SER A 106 27.97 -11.20 -11.20
CA SER A 106 29.02 -11.90 -10.46
C SER A 106 29.09 -13.41 -10.71
N GLY A 107 28.25 -13.95 -11.60
CA GLY A 107 28.23 -15.38 -11.96
C GLY A 107 27.41 -16.29 -11.03
N LEU A 108 26.69 -15.74 -10.05
CA LEU A 108 25.96 -16.54 -9.04
C LEU A 108 24.63 -17.11 -9.53
N HIS A 109 24.08 -16.62 -10.64
CA HIS A 109 22.81 -17.07 -11.20
C HIS A 109 22.94 -17.51 -12.66
N GLY A 110 22.20 -18.56 -13.02
CA GLY A 110 22.10 -19.05 -14.39
C GLY A 110 21.25 -18.15 -15.33
N LYS A 111 20.85 -18.72 -16.46
CA LYS A 111 20.10 -18.02 -17.54
C LYS A 111 18.64 -17.66 -17.19
N SER A 112 18.13 -18.08 -16.04
CA SER A 112 16.76 -17.78 -15.60
C SER A 112 16.52 -16.28 -15.42
N HIS A 113 15.35 -15.78 -15.81
CA HIS A 113 14.98 -14.37 -15.60
C HIS A 113 14.94 -13.99 -14.11
N ASN A 114 15.34 -12.75 -13.77
CA ASN A 114 15.32 -12.22 -12.40
C ASN A 114 13.97 -12.43 -11.71
N THR A 115 12.89 -12.09 -12.42
CA THR A 115 11.53 -12.19 -11.90
C THR A 115 11.16 -13.63 -11.56
N THR A 116 11.61 -14.62 -12.33
CA THR A 116 11.37 -16.04 -12.04
C THR A 116 12.06 -16.44 -10.74
N ILE A 117 13.31 -16.02 -10.54
CA ILE A 117 14.08 -16.30 -9.33
C ILE A 117 13.42 -15.61 -8.11
N ALA A 118 13.06 -14.33 -8.24
CA ALA A 118 12.38 -13.58 -7.19
C ALA A 118 11.02 -14.19 -6.80
N ILE A 119 10.25 -14.68 -7.78
CA ILE A 119 9.00 -15.41 -7.52
C ILE A 119 9.29 -16.73 -6.78
N GLY A 120 10.34 -17.45 -7.16
CA GLY A 120 10.76 -18.66 -6.45
C GLY A 120 11.08 -18.37 -4.98
N LEU A 121 11.90 -17.35 -4.72
CA LEU A 121 12.23 -16.90 -3.36
C LEU A 121 10.98 -16.52 -2.57
N PHE A 122 10.07 -15.76 -3.18
CA PHE A 122 8.80 -15.40 -2.57
C PHE A 122 7.99 -16.65 -2.19
N ILE A 123 7.75 -17.56 -3.14
CA ILE A 123 6.99 -18.79 -2.90
C ILE A 123 7.60 -19.59 -1.75
N THR A 124 8.91 -19.79 -1.76
CA THR A 124 9.63 -20.48 -0.69
C THR A 124 9.45 -19.79 0.66
N ALA A 125 9.49 -18.44 0.69
CA ALA A 125 9.36 -17.66 1.92
C ALA A 125 7.97 -17.78 2.59
N VAL A 126 6.91 -17.93 1.80
CA VAL A 126 5.51 -17.81 2.29
C VAL A 126 4.75 -19.14 2.40
N GLY A 127 5.44 -20.27 2.33
CA GLY A 127 4.83 -21.60 2.53
C GLY A 127 4.92 -22.55 1.34
N GLY A 128 5.74 -22.25 0.33
CA GLY A 128 6.16 -23.19 -0.70
C GLY A 128 5.00 -23.76 -1.53
N ALA A 129 4.90 -25.10 -1.55
CA ALA A 129 4.00 -25.87 -2.40
C ALA A 129 2.50 -25.52 -2.28
N ALA A 130 2.10 -24.85 -1.19
CA ALA A 130 0.73 -24.39 -1.00
C ALA A 130 0.35 -23.20 -1.91
N ILE A 131 1.33 -22.47 -2.46
CA ILE A 131 1.07 -21.32 -3.34
C ILE A 131 1.30 -21.71 -4.80
N ARG A 132 0.24 -21.60 -5.60
CA ARG A 132 0.34 -21.83 -7.04
C ARG A 132 0.88 -20.59 -7.73
N LYS A 133 1.58 -20.79 -8.84
CA LYS A 133 2.08 -19.70 -9.70
C LYS A 133 0.96 -18.74 -10.13
N SER A 134 -0.26 -19.24 -10.38
CA SER A 134 -1.43 -18.43 -10.71
C SER A 134 -1.76 -17.41 -9.61
N ASP A 135 -1.65 -17.83 -8.35
CA ASP A 135 -1.99 -17.00 -7.19
C ASP A 135 -0.96 -15.88 -7.03
N VAL A 136 0.32 -16.17 -7.29
CA VAL A 136 1.38 -15.14 -7.35
C VAL A 136 1.12 -14.15 -8.49
N MET A 137 0.63 -14.61 -9.64
CA MET A 137 0.32 -13.70 -10.75
C MET A 137 -0.87 -12.79 -10.43
N ALA A 138 -1.90 -13.30 -9.75
CA ALA A 138 -3.01 -12.49 -9.25
C ALA A 138 -2.52 -11.45 -8.23
N LEU A 139 -1.69 -11.88 -7.27
CA LEU A 139 -1.00 -11.01 -6.31
C LEU A 139 -0.21 -9.90 -7.02
N ARG A 140 0.57 -10.22 -8.06
CA ARG A 140 1.30 -9.22 -8.87
C ARG A 140 0.41 -8.23 -9.61
N ARG A 141 -0.82 -8.61 -9.97
CA ARG A 141 -1.79 -7.65 -10.54
C ARG A 141 -2.27 -6.69 -9.46
N LYS A 142 -2.66 -7.20 -8.29
CA LYS A 142 -3.06 -6.36 -7.13
C LYS A 142 -1.93 -5.42 -6.71
N MET A 143 -0.69 -5.90 -6.60
CA MET A 143 0.48 -5.08 -6.29
C MET A 143 0.67 -3.91 -7.26
N ARG A 144 0.59 -4.18 -8.57
CA ARG A 144 0.72 -3.14 -9.60
C ARG A 144 -0.42 -2.14 -9.54
N ARG A 145 -1.65 -2.61 -9.38
CA ARG A 145 -2.85 -1.75 -9.24
C ARG A 145 -2.71 -0.82 -8.04
N TRP A 146 -2.44 -1.35 -6.86
CA TRP A 146 -2.27 -0.51 -5.66
C TRP A 146 -1.06 0.42 -5.74
N SER A 147 0.03 -0.02 -6.36
CA SER A 147 1.21 0.85 -6.58
C SER A 147 0.89 2.01 -7.51
N TYR A 148 0.06 1.79 -8.53
CA TYR A 148 -0.39 2.84 -9.43
C TYR A 148 -1.29 3.86 -8.70
N LEU A 149 -2.25 3.39 -7.92
CA LEU A 149 -3.16 4.26 -7.15
C LEU A 149 -2.45 5.03 -6.03
N ALA A 150 -1.34 4.50 -5.52
CA ALA A 150 -0.51 5.17 -4.53
C ALA A 150 0.43 6.24 -5.12
N GLN A 151 0.40 6.51 -6.44
CA GLN A 151 1.21 7.58 -7.02
C GLN A 151 0.41 8.89 -7.11
N PRO A 152 1.02 10.06 -6.80
CA PRO A 152 2.39 10.31 -6.34
C PRO A 152 2.65 10.11 -4.82
N SER A 153 1.65 9.72 -4.04
CA SER A 153 1.77 9.60 -2.57
C SER A 153 0.99 8.41 -1.99
N ILE A 154 1.58 7.71 -1.01
CA ILE A 154 0.94 6.57 -0.34
C ILE A 154 -0.41 6.94 0.30
N PHE A 155 -0.59 8.23 0.63
CA PHE A 155 -1.82 8.78 1.21
C PHE A 155 -3.02 8.72 0.28
N PHE A 156 -2.84 8.61 -1.04
CA PHE A 156 -3.96 8.38 -1.95
C PHE A 156 -4.68 7.06 -1.66
N LEU A 157 -4.03 6.10 -1.00
CA LEU A 157 -4.69 4.88 -0.59
C LEU A 157 -5.80 5.09 0.47
N MET A 158 -5.77 6.21 1.20
CA MET A 158 -6.79 6.59 2.19
C MET A 158 -8.11 7.02 1.57
N THR A 159 -8.09 7.48 0.31
CA THR A 159 -9.31 7.94 -0.36
C THR A 159 -10.11 6.80 -0.99
N TYR A 160 -9.51 5.61 -1.12
CA TYR A 160 -10.20 4.43 -1.60
C TYR A 160 -10.90 3.75 -0.43
N SER A 161 -12.21 3.52 -0.54
CA SER A 161 -12.96 2.66 0.39
C SER A 161 -13.17 1.28 -0.24
N ASP A 162 -13.62 0.32 0.55
CA ASP A 162 -13.99 -1.01 0.04
C ASP A 162 -15.11 -0.91 -1.02
N HIS A 163 -15.95 0.12 -0.92
CA HIS A 163 -16.97 0.43 -1.93
C HIS A 163 -16.40 1.00 -3.23
N ALA A 164 -15.20 1.58 -3.20
CA ALA A 164 -14.51 2.09 -4.38
C ALA A 164 -13.69 1.00 -5.09
N GLU A 165 -13.40 -0.12 -4.42
CA GLU A 165 -12.59 -1.21 -4.96
C GLU A 165 -13.16 -1.87 -6.24
N PRO A 166 -14.49 -2.03 -6.44
CA PRO A 166 -15.06 -2.59 -7.67
C PRO A 166 -14.93 -1.66 -8.89
N ILE A 167 -14.77 -0.36 -8.67
CA ILE A 167 -14.79 0.67 -9.71
C ILE A 167 -13.40 0.87 -10.34
N VAL A 168 -12.37 0.60 -9.54
CA VAL A 168 -10.95 0.82 -9.87
C VAL A 168 -10.31 -0.49 -10.33
#